data_AF-A0A0K0DR67-F1
#
_entry.id   AF-A0A0K0DR67-F1
#
_cell.length_a   1.000
_cell.length_b   1.000
_cell.length_c   1.000
_cell.angle_alpha   90.00
_cell.angle_beta   90.00
_cell.angle_gamma   90.00
#
_symmetry.space_group_name_H-M   'P 1'
#
loop_
_entity.id
_entity.type
_entity.pdbx_description
1 polymer ?
#
loop_
_entity_poly.entity_id
_entity_poly.type
_entity_poly.pdbx_seq_one_letter_code
_entity_poly.pdbx_strand_id
1 'polypeptide(L)'
;MKYGSAPNRYFEDVVPMGESEVHEALLREMKRHRYWKSSALKKMHFDRLEMINCLHYILESFTEARSTSEAAEAVAPGQLYDQATTLVANPWDYEVLPTKLFTDQVRMIEMPGTSTINPCSACNSEGTYHCFHCRGYGTDKCNFCR
;
A
#
# COMPACT_ATOMS: atom_id res chain seq x y z
N MET A 1 6.69 25.25 -9.85
CA MET A 1 5.30 24.76 -9.96
C MET A 1 4.38 25.80 -9.32
N LYS A 2 3.54 26.48 -10.11
CA LYS A 2 2.58 27.46 -9.59
C LYS A 2 1.31 26.71 -9.22
N TYR A 3 1.05 26.54 -7.92
CA TYR A 3 -0.29 26.21 -7.45
C TYR A 3 -1.14 27.46 -7.68
N GLY A 4 -1.93 27.45 -8.77
CA GLY A 4 -3.01 28.42 -8.92
C GLY A 4 -4.01 28.14 -7.81
N SER A 5 -4.02 28.97 -6.77
CA SER A 5 -5.04 28.93 -5.74
C SER A 5 -6.38 29.13 -6.44
N ALA A 6 -7.21 28.09 -6.48
CA ALA A 6 -8.60 28.26 -6.83
C ALA A 6 -9.20 29.30 -5.85
N PRO A 7 -10.09 30.20 -6.31
CA PRO A 7 -10.74 31.14 -5.42
C PRO A 7 -11.48 30.37 -4.32
N ASN A 8 -11.48 30.90 -3.10
CA ASN A 8 -12.22 30.34 -1.96
C ASN A 8 -13.71 30.25 -2.34
N ARG A 9 -14.18 29.05 -2.67
CA ARG A 9 -15.60 28.75 -2.84
C ARG A 9 -16.16 28.43 -1.47
N TYR A 10 -17.08 29.25 -0.98
CA TYR A 10 -17.79 29.02 0.27
C TYR A 10 -18.93 28.01 0.04
N PHE A 11 -19.39 27.35 1.11
CA PHE A 11 -20.44 26.32 1.06
C PHE A 11 -21.75 26.81 0.39
N GLU A 12 -22.02 28.10 0.48
CA GLU A 12 -23.21 28.74 -0.07
C GLU A 12 -23.09 29.07 -1.57
N ASP A 13 -21.90 28.94 -2.15
CA ASP A 13 -21.65 29.20 -3.57
C ASP A 13 -22.12 27.99 -4.41
N VAL A 14 -23.43 27.82 -4.52
CA VAL A 14 -24.04 26.90 -5.48
C VAL A 14 -23.71 27.41 -6.88
N VAL A 15 -22.95 26.64 -7.66
CA VAL A 15 -22.68 26.99 -9.06
C VAL A 15 -23.98 26.80 -9.84
N PRO A 16 -24.57 27.88 -10.39
CA PRO A 16 -25.80 27.74 -11.16
C PRO A 16 -25.49 26.94 -12.43
N MET A 17 -26.21 25.85 -12.63
CA MET A 17 -26.24 25.09 -13.89
C MET A 17 -27.54 25.40 -14.62
N GLY A 18 -27.44 25.67 -15.92
CA GLY A 18 -28.61 25.81 -16.77
C GLY A 18 -29.16 24.46 -17.21
N GLU A 19 -30.34 24.48 -17.83
CA GLU A 19 -30.99 23.28 -18.35
C GLU A 19 -30.13 22.54 -19.38
N SER A 20 -29.37 23.28 -20.20
CA SER A 20 -28.50 22.68 -21.22
C SER A 20 -27.39 21.85 -20.58
N GLU A 21 -26.74 22.36 -19.52
CA GLU A 21 -25.69 21.63 -18.80
C GLU A 21 -26.23 20.38 -18.11
N VAL A 22 -27.43 20.49 -17.52
CA VAL A 22 -28.11 19.37 -16.85
C VAL A 22 -28.55 18.31 -17.87
N HIS A 23 -29.08 18.72 -19.02
CA HIS A 23 -29.48 17.82 -20.10
C HIS A 23 -28.29 17.06 -20.66
N GLU A 24 -27.16 17.76 -20.88
CA GLU A 24 -25.94 17.13 -21.35
C GLU A 24 -25.36 16.15 -20.33
N ALA A 25 -25.38 16.50 -19.03
CA ALA A 25 -24.96 15.62 -17.95
C ALA A 25 -25.82 14.35 -17.86
N LEU A 26 -27.15 14.50 -17.92
CA LEU A 26 -28.09 13.37 -17.97
C LEU A 26 -27.85 12.50 -19.20
N LEU A 27 -27.59 13.09 -20.37
CA LEU A 27 -27.30 12.33 -21.58
C LEU A 27 -26.02 11.50 -21.45
N ARG A 28 -24.97 12.04 -20.81
CA ARG A 28 -23.73 11.30 -20.52
C ARG A 28 -24.00 10.13 -19.57
N GLU A 29 -24.80 10.35 -18.53
CA GLU A 29 -25.15 9.31 -17.58
C GLU A 29 -26.02 8.21 -18.22
N MET A 30 -27.03 8.56 -19.02
CA MET A 30 -27.85 7.59 -19.77
C MET A 30 -27.03 6.65 -20.65
N LYS A 31 -25.96 7.13 -21.28
CA LYS A 31 -25.08 6.30 -22.12
C LYS A 31 -24.36 5.21 -21.32
N ARG A 32 -24.21 5.36 -19.99
CA ARG A 32 -23.64 4.34 -19.10
C ARG A 32 -24.66 3.26 -18.73
N HIS A 33 -25.95 3.51 -18.93
CA HIS A 33 -27.05 2.60 -18.57
C HIS A 33 -27.70 1.98 -19.80
N ARG A 34 -27.49 0.66 -20.01
CA ARG A 34 -27.92 -0.10 -21.20
C ARG A 34 -29.41 0.04 -21.57
N TYR A 35 -30.28 0.23 -20.58
CA TYR A 35 -31.73 0.22 -20.78
C TYR A 35 -32.36 1.63 -20.80
N TRP A 36 -31.56 2.68 -20.65
CA TRP A 36 -32.06 4.05 -20.62
C TRP A 36 -32.15 4.59 -22.06
N LYS A 37 -33.37 4.79 -22.55
CA LYS A 37 -33.61 5.27 -23.92
C LYS A 37 -33.48 6.79 -23.98
N SER A 38 -32.59 7.30 -24.84
CA SER A 38 -32.40 8.75 -25.07
C SER A 38 -33.65 9.47 -25.54
N SER A 39 -34.64 8.76 -26.09
CA SER A 39 -35.94 9.32 -26.46
C SER A 39 -36.73 9.85 -25.26
N ALA A 40 -36.52 9.31 -24.06
CA ALA A 40 -37.14 9.83 -22.84
C ALA A 40 -36.60 11.21 -22.48
N LEU A 41 -35.28 11.39 -22.51
CA LEU A 41 -34.62 12.66 -22.22
C LEU A 41 -34.93 13.74 -23.27
N LYS A 42 -35.12 13.37 -24.54
CA LYS A 42 -35.55 14.33 -25.59
C LYS A 42 -36.95 14.90 -25.36
N LYS A 43 -37.81 14.14 -24.68
CA LYS A 43 -39.20 14.54 -24.36
C LYS A 43 -39.33 15.10 -22.94
N MET A 44 -38.24 15.11 -22.18
CA MET A 44 -38.20 15.62 -20.83
C MET A 44 -38.21 17.15 -20.88
N HIS A 45 -39.11 17.75 -20.12
CA HIS A 45 -39.19 19.19 -19.90
C HIS A 45 -38.85 19.47 -18.44
N PHE A 46 -38.03 20.49 -18.17
CA PHE A 46 -37.73 20.92 -16.82
C PHE A 46 -38.75 21.97 -16.40
N ASP A 47 -39.61 21.65 -15.43
CA ASP A 47 -40.58 22.62 -14.93
C ASP A 47 -39.95 23.58 -13.91
N ARG A 48 -38.99 23.08 -13.13
CA ARG A 48 -38.22 23.85 -12.16
C ARG A 48 -36.88 23.19 -11.93
N LEU A 49 -35.81 23.98 -11.97
CA LEU A 49 -34.45 23.52 -11.75
C LEU A 49 -33.88 24.19 -10.49
N GLU A 50 -33.69 23.41 -9.43
CA GLU A 50 -33.12 23.86 -8.15
C GLU A 50 -31.78 23.16 -7.93
N MET A 51 -30.72 23.95 -7.74
CA MET A 51 -29.39 23.43 -7.46
C MET A 51 -29.16 23.38 -5.95
N ILE A 52 -28.73 22.23 -5.44
CA ILE A 52 -28.48 21.98 -4.02
C ILE A 52 -27.06 21.45 -3.87
N ASN A 53 -26.30 22.02 -2.92
CA ASN A 53 -24.98 21.51 -2.57
C ASN A 53 -25.14 20.36 -1.57
N CYS A 54 -24.58 19.19 -1.91
CA CYS A 54 -24.45 18.06 -0.97
C CYS A 54 -22.99 17.92 -0.56
N LEU A 55 -22.71 17.98 0.74
CA LEU A 55 -21.39 17.63 1.28
C LEU A 55 -21.35 16.13 1.55
N HIS A 56 -20.45 15.44 0.87
CA HIS A 56 -20.09 14.08 1.23
C HIS A 56 -18.83 14.15 2.11
N TYR A 57 -19.00 13.98 3.41
CA TYR A 57 -17.87 13.78 4.32
C TYR A 57 -17.56 12.29 4.40
N ILE A 58 -16.28 11.95 4.36
CA ILE A 58 -15.82 10.58 4.56
C ILE A 58 -14.96 10.59 5.82
N LEU A 59 -15.36 9.79 6.81
CA LEU A 59 -14.57 9.53 8.01
C LEU A 59 -13.83 8.22 7.81
N GLU A 60 -12.54 8.32 7.51
CA GLU A 60 -11.67 7.15 7.37
C GLU A 60 -10.83 6.99 8.63
N SER A 61 -10.79 5.76 9.14
CA SER A 61 -9.92 5.38 10.25
C SER A 61 -8.82 4.49 9.73
N PHE A 62 -7.59 4.76 10.15
CA PHE A 62 -6.42 3.98 9.77
C PHE A 62 -5.94 3.19 10.97
N THR A 63 -5.61 1.93 10.75
CA THR A 63 -5.09 1.04 11.78
C THR A 63 -3.70 0.56 11.40
N GLU A 64 -2.83 0.45 12.39
CA GLU A 64 -1.51 -0.14 12.22
C GLU A 64 -1.50 -1.56 12.82
N ALA A 65 -0.84 -2.49 12.13
CA ALA A 65 -0.52 -3.81 12.63
C ALA A 65 0.97 -4.07 12.47
N ARG A 66 1.59 -4.72 13.46
CA ARG A 66 3.01 -5.07 13.45
C ARG A 66 3.19 -6.55 13.73
N SER A 67 4.11 -7.18 13.02
CA SER A 67 4.48 -8.59 13.16
C SER A 67 5.99 -8.75 13.03
N THR A 68 6.56 -9.70 13.75
CA THR A 68 7.97 -10.07 13.68
C THR A 68 8.14 -11.44 13.05
N SER A 69 9.20 -11.60 12.25
CA SER A 69 9.61 -12.86 11.66
C SER A 69 11.13 -12.94 11.63
N GLU A 70 11.68 -14.13 11.84
CA GLU A 70 13.11 -14.38 11.65
C GLU A 70 13.44 -14.47 10.16
N ALA A 71 14.53 -13.84 9.75
CA ALA A 71 15.09 -13.93 8.42
C ALA A 71 16.57 -14.34 8.54
N ALA A 72 17.03 -15.23 7.65
CA ALA A 72 18.40 -15.70 7.64
C ALA A 72 19.03 -15.43 6.27
N GLU A 73 20.24 -14.88 6.29
CA GLU A 73 21.06 -14.64 5.10
C GLU A 73 22.51 -15.09 5.32
N ALA A 74 23.25 -15.29 4.21
CA ALA A 74 24.65 -15.64 4.28
C ALA A 74 25.46 -14.43 4.76
N VAL A 75 26.37 -14.64 5.71
CA VAL A 75 27.24 -13.58 6.23
C VAL A 75 28.28 -13.21 5.18
N ALA A 76 28.29 -11.96 4.73
CA ALA A 76 29.32 -11.48 3.81
C ALA A 76 30.65 -11.18 4.55
N PRO A 77 31.81 -11.45 3.92
CA PRO A 77 33.10 -11.09 4.51
C PRO A 77 33.21 -9.58 4.77
N GLY A 78 33.53 -9.19 6.00
CA GLY A 78 33.69 -7.79 6.40
C GLY A 78 32.40 -7.06 6.78
N GLN A 79 31.26 -7.76 6.81
CA GLN A 79 30.00 -7.20 7.30
C GLN A 79 30.09 -6.96 8.81
N LEU A 80 30.02 -5.69 9.22
CA LEU A 80 29.89 -5.31 10.63
C LEU A 80 28.44 -5.60 11.04
N TYR A 81 28.25 -6.43 12.05
CA TYR A 81 26.93 -6.72 12.61
C TYR A 81 26.82 -6.12 14.00
N ASP A 82 25.64 -5.60 14.31
CA ASP A 82 25.29 -5.23 15.67
C ASP A 82 25.09 -6.55 16.44
N GLN A 83 25.87 -6.76 17.50
CA GLN A 83 25.74 -7.99 18.29
C GLN A 83 24.38 -8.00 18.95
N ALA A 84 23.65 -9.10 18.79
CA ALA A 84 22.35 -9.25 19.43
C ALA A 84 22.44 -8.92 20.92
N THR A 85 21.69 -7.92 21.34
CA THR A 85 21.49 -7.63 22.75
C THR A 85 20.50 -8.67 23.29
N THR A 86 20.61 -9.02 24.57
CA THR A 86 19.75 -10.02 25.21
C THR A 86 18.28 -9.59 25.35
N LEU A 87 17.94 -8.39 24.90
CA LEU A 87 16.63 -7.78 25.02
C LEU A 87 16.02 -7.61 23.63
N VAL A 88 15.24 -8.60 23.20
CA VAL A 88 14.35 -8.42 22.04
C VAL A 88 13.20 -7.52 22.50
N ALA A 89 13.18 -6.28 22.02
CA ALA A 89 12.12 -5.34 22.33
C ALA A 89 10.83 -5.71 21.58
N ASN A 90 9.69 -5.30 22.11
CA ASN A 90 8.41 -5.50 21.45
C ASN A 90 8.42 -4.70 20.12
N PRO A 91 7.85 -5.21 19.01
CA PRO A 91 7.76 -4.45 17.75
C PRO A 91 7.11 -3.06 17.88
N TRP A 92 6.31 -2.82 18.92
CA TRP A 92 5.73 -1.51 19.23
C TRP A 92 6.70 -0.53 19.91
N ASP A 93 7.83 -1.01 20.45
CA ASP A 93 8.85 -0.17 21.09
C ASP A 93 9.71 0.59 20.06
N TYR A 94 9.64 0.20 18.79
CA TYR A 94 10.37 0.83 17.69
C TYR A 94 9.56 1.95 17.05
N GLU A 95 10.20 3.11 16.83
CA GLU A 95 9.56 4.21 16.11
C GLU A 95 9.53 3.92 14.60
N VAL A 96 8.32 3.91 14.01
CA VAL A 96 8.12 3.73 12.57
C VAL A 96 7.24 4.86 12.05
N LEU A 97 7.87 5.91 11.51
CA LEU A 97 7.14 7.09 11.02
C LEU A 97 6.57 6.86 9.61
N PRO A 98 5.29 7.12 9.34
CA PRO A 98 4.70 6.92 8.02
C PRO A 98 5.34 7.83 6.94
N THR A 99 5.48 7.35 5.69
CA THR A 99 6.06 8.17 4.61
C THR A 99 5.10 9.31 4.25
N LYS A 100 3.81 9.00 4.32
CA LYS A 100 2.71 9.90 4.04
C LYS A 100 1.58 9.55 5.01
N LEU A 101 0.97 10.57 5.62
CA LEU A 101 -0.19 10.37 6.50
C LEU A 101 -1.41 9.90 5.68
N PHE A 102 -2.25 9.06 6.30
CA PHE A 102 -3.51 8.58 5.73
C PHE A 102 -3.34 7.89 4.37
N THR A 103 -2.33 7.03 4.24
CA THR A 103 -2.08 6.23 3.04
C THR A 103 -1.64 4.84 3.48
N ASP A 104 -2.27 3.82 2.90
CA ASP A 104 -1.90 2.43 3.16
C ASP A 104 -0.46 2.17 2.72
N GLN A 105 0.31 1.54 3.60
CA GLN A 105 1.70 1.18 3.34
C GLN A 105 2.07 -0.08 4.12
N VAL A 106 3.00 -0.84 3.55
CA VAL A 106 3.65 -1.97 4.23
C VAL A 106 5.14 -1.68 4.27
N ARG A 107 5.77 -1.92 5.41
CA ARG A 107 7.21 -1.73 5.61
C ARG A 107 7.82 -2.95 6.26
N MET A 108 9.00 -3.33 5.79
CA MET A 108 9.85 -4.30 6.44
C MET A 108 11.10 -3.56 6.91
N ILE A 109 11.44 -3.75 8.18
CA ILE A 109 12.63 -3.18 8.81
C ILE A 109 13.34 -4.31 9.55
N GLU A 110 14.67 -4.32 9.49
CA GLU A 110 15.48 -5.16 10.38
C GLU A 110 15.42 -4.54 11.78
N MET A 111 15.18 -5.37 12.79
CA MET A 111 15.14 -4.91 14.17
C MET A 111 16.57 -4.66 14.67
N PRO A 112 16.92 -3.42 15.06
CA PRO A 112 18.24 -3.11 15.60
C PRO A 112 18.60 -4.01 16.79
N GLY A 113 19.86 -4.47 16.84
CA GLY A 113 20.38 -5.28 17.94
C GLY A 113 19.74 -6.66 18.10
N THR A 114 19.12 -7.23 17.05
CA THR A 114 18.55 -8.60 17.07
C THR A 114 19.30 -9.59 16.17
N SER A 115 20.24 -9.12 15.36
CA SER A 115 20.95 -9.93 14.38
C SER A 115 21.93 -10.89 15.09
N THR A 116 21.86 -12.18 14.76
CA THR A 116 22.73 -13.22 15.32
C THR A 116 23.40 -14.02 14.20
N ILE A 117 24.63 -14.49 14.46
CA ILE A 117 25.31 -15.41 13.57
C ILE A 117 25.10 -16.83 14.12
N ASN A 118 24.38 -17.64 13.37
CA ASN A 118 24.14 -19.04 13.69
C ASN A 118 24.78 -19.95 12.63
N PRO A 119 25.12 -21.20 12.98
CA PRO A 119 25.51 -22.20 11.98
C PRO A 119 24.41 -22.33 10.92
N CYS A 120 24.82 -22.48 9.65
CA CYS A 120 23.85 -22.66 8.56
C CYS A 120 22.99 -23.90 8.83
N SER A 121 21.66 -23.73 8.87
CA SER A 121 20.71 -24.82 9.13
C SER A 121 20.72 -25.91 8.04
N ALA A 122 21.20 -25.60 6.84
CA ALA A 122 21.23 -26.55 5.72
C ALA A 122 22.49 -27.43 5.70
N CYS A 123 23.66 -26.89 6.08
CA CYS A 123 24.93 -27.61 6.02
C CYS A 123 25.70 -27.66 7.34
N ASN A 124 25.12 -27.18 8.44
CA ASN A 124 25.76 -27.09 9.76
C ASN A 124 27.16 -26.47 9.71
N SER A 125 27.31 -25.36 8.97
CA SER A 125 28.58 -24.65 8.74
C SER A 125 29.68 -25.39 7.96
N GLU A 126 29.37 -26.53 7.34
CA GLU A 126 30.34 -27.25 6.48
C GLU A 126 30.52 -26.61 5.09
N GLY A 127 29.55 -25.80 4.65
CA GLY A 127 29.56 -25.16 3.32
C GLY A 127 29.20 -26.09 2.16
N THR A 128 28.96 -27.38 2.43
CA THR A 128 28.53 -28.40 1.46
C THR A 128 27.45 -29.31 2.06
N TYR A 129 26.70 -30.01 1.20
CA TYR A 129 25.77 -31.07 1.62
C TYR A 129 25.95 -32.29 0.72
N HIS A 130 25.49 -33.47 1.16
CA HIS A 130 25.56 -34.69 0.38
C HIS A 130 24.82 -34.53 -0.96
N CYS A 131 25.48 -34.88 -2.05
CA CYS A 131 24.89 -34.76 -3.37
C CYS A 131 23.74 -35.76 -3.53
N PHE A 132 22.53 -35.23 -3.72
CA PHE A 132 21.33 -36.05 -3.91
C PHE A 132 21.39 -36.89 -5.19
N HIS A 133 22.05 -36.37 -6.24
CA HIS A 133 22.11 -37.05 -7.53
C HIS A 133 22.98 -38.32 -7.49
N CYS A 134 24.12 -38.26 -6.80
CA CYS A 134 24.99 -39.43 -6.61
C CYS A 134 24.71 -40.16 -5.28
N ARG A 135 23.56 -39.94 -4.63
CA ARG A 135 23.17 -40.62 -3.38
C ARG A 135 24.23 -40.52 -2.27
N GLY A 136 24.91 -39.38 -2.18
CA GLY A 136 25.89 -39.11 -1.12
C GLY A 136 27.32 -39.55 -1.39
N TYR A 137 27.65 -40.10 -2.58
CA TYR A 137 29.05 -40.40 -2.96
C TYR A 137 29.91 -39.14 -3.21
N GLY A 138 29.28 -37.97 -3.33
CA GLY A 138 29.92 -36.68 -3.52
C GLY A 138 29.21 -35.60 -2.73
N THR A 139 29.72 -34.37 -2.85
CA THR A 139 29.24 -33.20 -2.13
C THR A 139 28.85 -32.10 -3.09
N ASP A 140 27.70 -31.47 -2.86
CA ASP A 140 27.28 -30.26 -3.55
C ASP A 140 27.53 -29.04 -2.64
N LYS A 141 27.73 -27.86 -3.25
CA LYS A 141 27.91 -26.62 -2.50
C LYS A 141 26.60 -26.19 -1.85
N CYS A 142 26.68 -25.71 -0.60
CA CYS A 142 25.53 -25.16 0.09
C CYS A 142 25.06 -23.88 -0.61
N ASN A 143 23.80 -23.85 -1.05
CA ASN A 143 23.22 -22.66 -1.70
C ASN A 143 22.89 -21.55 -0.68
N PHE A 144 22.78 -21.89 0.60
CA PHE A 144 22.47 -20.94 1.69
C PHE A 144 23.71 -20.28 2.30
N CYS A 145 24.91 -20.81 2.08
CA CYS A 145 26.17 -20.26 2.61
C CYS A 145 26.92 -19.39 1.60
N ARG A 146 26.29 -19.09 0.46
CA ARG A 146 26.97 -18.57 -0.71
C ARG A 146 26.94 -17.06 -0.79
#